data_AF-A0A2X0LE02-F1
#
_entry.id   AF-A0A2X0LE02-F1
#
_cell.length_a   1.000
_cell.length_b   1.000
_cell.length_c   1.000
_cell.angle_alpha   90.00
_cell.angle_beta   90.00
_cell.angle_gamma   90.00
#
_symmetry.space_group_name_H-M   'P 1'
#
loop_
_entity.id
_entity.type
_entity.pdbx_description
1 polymer ?
#
loop_
_entity_poly.entity_id
_entity_poly.type
_entity_poly.pdbx_seq_one_letter_code
_entity_poly.pdbx_strand_id
1 'polypeptide(L)'
;MSAEHTTLVKGDKVLEKVGDQIVAEKDYVRVLSGYKATAHKQNLPEETRKHAEEMIQKLEESHAASVGEGASGGSGGGSGADEQQHQHRVAGGLKAAIHNPNVSEEAKQSAQEKLEKLGEA
;
A
#
# COMPACT_ATOMS: atom_id res chain seq x y z
N MET A 1 -28.55 14.67 -12.51
CA MET A 1 -28.75 13.20 -12.47
C MET A 1 -27.38 12.60 -12.27
N SER A 2 -27.05 12.15 -11.05
CA SER A 2 -25.77 11.49 -10.78
C SER A 2 -25.79 10.17 -11.52
N ALA A 3 -24.92 10.02 -12.52
CA ALA A 3 -24.77 8.72 -13.17
C ALA A 3 -24.28 7.73 -12.11
N GLU A 4 -24.99 6.62 -11.95
CA GLU A 4 -24.68 5.63 -10.93
C GLU A 4 -23.33 4.99 -11.26
N HIS A 5 -22.35 5.22 -10.38
CA HIS A 5 -21.02 4.65 -10.51
C HIS A 5 -20.99 3.35 -9.71
N THR A 6 -20.89 2.22 -10.41
CA THR A 6 -20.87 0.90 -9.78
C THR A 6 -19.51 0.25 -9.98
N THR A 7 -18.95 -0.26 -8.89
CA THR A 7 -17.72 -1.05 -8.91
C THR A 7 -18.09 -2.52 -8.87
N LEU A 8 -17.62 -3.30 -9.84
CA LEU A 8 -17.82 -4.74 -9.92
C LEU A 8 -16.45 -5.42 -9.97
N VAL A 9 -16.28 -6.51 -9.23
CA VAL A 9 -15.06 -7.33 -9.30
C VAL A 9 -15.34 -8.57 -10.13
N LYS A 10 -14.42 -8.91 -11.03
CA LYS A 10 -14.49 -10.09 -11.89
C LYS A 10 -13.14 -10.79 -11.86
N GLY A 11 -12.99 -11.76 -10.94
CA GLY A 11 -11.69 -12.40 -10.70
C GLY A 11 -10.64 -11.36 -10.33
N ASP A 12 -9.50 -11.36 -11.01
CA ASP A 12 -8.37 -10.47 -10.73
C ASP A 12 -8.59 -8.99 -11.12
N LYS A 13 -9.74 -8.61 -11.68
CA LYS A 13 -10.00 -7.27 -12.22
C LYS A 13 -11.17 -6.56 -11.54
N VAL A 14 -11.02 -5.26 -11.33
CA VAL A 14 -12.02 -4.32 -10.84
C VAL A 14 -12.51 -3.49 -12.03
N LEU A 15 -13.81 -3.54 -12.27
CA LEU A 15 -14.50 -2.86 -13.35
C LEU A 15 -15.33 -1.73 -12.74
N GLU A 16 -15.02 -0.50 -13.11
CA GLU A 16 -15.81 0.67 -12.78
C GLU A 16 -16.79 0.93 -13.93
N LYS A 17 -18.09 0.94 -13.63
CA LYS A 17 -19.17 1.12 -14.60
C LYS A 17 -19.97 2.37 -14.31
N VAL A 18 -20.26 3.15 -15.34
CA VAL A 18 -21.18 4.29 -15.27
C VAL A 18 -22.38 3.94 -16.15
N GLY A 19 -23.49 3.58 -15.51
CA GLY A 19 -24.60 2.91 -16.20
C GLY A 19 -24.15 1.56 -16.78
N ASP A 20 -24.39 1.35 -18.08
CA ASP A 20 -24.03 0.11 -18.79
C ASP A 20 -22.59 0.07 -19.32
N GLN A 21 -21.86 1.20 -19.26
CA GLN A 21 -20.51 1.29 -19.84
C GLN A 21 -19.42 1.10 -18.79
N ILE A 22 -18.45 0.25 -19.10
CA ILE A 22 -17.21 0.13 -18.31
C ILE A 22 -16.35 1.35 -18.62
N VAL A 23 -16.13 2.20 -17.62
CA VAL A 23 -15.32 3.42 -17.75
C VAL A 23 -13.86 3.20 -17.36
N ALA A 24 -13.56 2.19 -16.52
CA ALA A 24 -12.21 1.82 -16.18
C ALA A 24 -12.10 0.34 -15.78
N GLU A 25 -10.95 -0.25 -16.07
CA GLU A 25 -10.55 -1.57 -15.62
C GLU A 25 -9.21 -1.45 -14.87
N LYS A 26 -9.15 -1.99 -13.66
CA LYS A 26 -7.98 -1.93 -12.79
C LYS A 26 -7.70 -3.31 -12.20
N ASP A 27 -6.46 -3.59 -11.83
CA ASP A 27 -6.12 -4.85 -11.18
C ASP A 27 -6.62 -4.85 -9.73
N TYR A 28 -7.33 -5.90 -9.34
CA TYR A 28 -7.92 -6.07 -8.01
C TYR A 28 -6.89 -5.92 -6.89
N VAL A 29 -5.78 -6.64 -6.99
CA VAL A 29 -4.69 -6.59 -6.00
C VAL A 29 -4.14 -5.17 -5.88
N ARG A 30 -3.97 -4.46 -7.00
CA ARG A 30 -3.46 -3.07 -7.01
C ARG A 30 -4.43 -2.13 -6.32
N VAL A 31 -5.72 -2.19 -6.65
CA VAL A 31 -6.76 -1.35 -6.07
C VAL A 31 -6.87 -1.60 -4.56
N LEU A 32 -6.97 -2.87 -4.16
CA LEU A 32 -7.06 -3.28 -2.76
C LEU A 32 -5.83 -2.81 -1.95
N SER A 33 -4.62 -2.97 -2.50
CA SER A 33 -3.38 -2.51 -1.85
C SER A 33 -3.36 -0.98 -1.64
N GLY A 34 -3.89 -0.21 -2.58
CA GLY A 34 -3.97 1.26 -2.47
C GLY A 34 -4.93 1.72 -1.38
N TYR A 35 -6.09 1.07 -1.26
CA TYR A 35 -7.02 1.35 -0.18
C TYR A 35 -6.46 0.91 1.17
N LYS A 36 -5.83 -0.27 1.27
CA LYS A 36 -5.18 -0.75 2.50
C LYS A 36 -4.09 0.22 2.98
N ALA A 37 -3.29 0.74 2.06
CA ALA A 37 -2.29 1.76 2.37
C ALA A 37 -2.92 3.07 2.88
N THR A 38 -4.08 3.46 2.34
CA THR A 38 -4.80 4.67 2.75
C THR A 38 -5.39 4.49 4.16
N ALA A 39 -6.01 3.34 4.45
CA ALA A 39 -6.57 3.02 5.76
C ALA A 39 -5.51 3.07 6.88
N HIS A 40 -4.28 2.61 6.60
CA HIS A 40 -3.20 2.56 7.60
C HIS A 40 -2.41 3.88 7.77
N LYS A 41 -2.61 4.88 6.89
CA LYS A 41 -1.90 6.16 6.99
C LYS A 41 -2.46 7.01 8.15
N GLN A 42 -1.77 6.99 9.29
CA GLN A 42 -2.14 7.76 10.50
C GLN A 42 -2.24 9.28 10.28
N ASN A 43 -1.59 9.81 9.24
CA ASN A 43 -1.63 11.24 8.88
C ASN A 43 -2.87 11.64 8.06
N LEU A 44 -3.77 10.71 7.72
CA LEU A 44 -5.00 11.00 7.00
C LEU A 44 -6.20 11.14 7.95
N PRO A 45 -7.16 12.02 7.60
CA PRO A 45 -8.38 12.16 8.38
C PRO A 45 -9.14 10.82 8.47
N GLU A 46 -9.81 10.61 9.61
CA GLU A 46 -10.50 9.35 9.90
C GLU A 46 -11.55 9.00 8.84
N GLU A 47 -12.25 10.00 8.30
CA GLU A 47 -13.25 9.81 7.24
C GLU A 47 -12.65 9.17 5.99
N THR A 48 -11.44 9.58 5.58
CA THR A 48 -10.74 8.99 4.43
C THR A 48 -10.30 7.56 4.72
N ARG A 49 -9.88 7.27 5.95
CA ARG A 49 -9.49 5.92 6.37
C ARG A 49 -10.70 4.99 6.40
N LYS A 50 -11.80 5.42 7.01
CA LYS A 50 -13.08 4.67 7.03
C LYS A 50 -13.62 4.42 5.64
N HIS A 51 -13.58 5.42 4.76
CA HIS A 51 -13.99 5.25 3.37
C HIS A 51 -13.09 4.21 2.65
N ALA A 52 -11.79 4.22 2.91
CA ALA A 52 -10.90 3.20 2.35
C ALA A 52 -11.21 1.80 2.90
N GLU A 53 -11.52 1.67 4.19
CA GLU A 53 -11.96 0.41 4.82
C GLU A 53 -13.27 -0.11 4.23
N GLU A 54 -14.25 0.77 4.03
CA GLU A 54 -15.53 0.44 3.39
C GLU A 54 -15.31 -0.07 1.96
N MET A 55 -14.45 0.60 1.19
CA MET A 55 -14.11 0.18 -0.17
C MET A 55 -13.38 -1.17 -0.19
N ILE A 56 -12.50 -1.45 0.78
CA ILE A 56 -11.85 -2.77 0.93
C ILE A 56 -12.88 -3.86 1.13
N GLN A 57 -13.80 -3.69 2.08
CA GLN A 57 -14.84 -4.67 2.36
C GLN A 57 -15.72 -4.93 1.14
N LYS A 58 -16.16 -3.87 0.45
CA LYS A 58 -16.98 -3.98 -0.75
C LYS A 58 -16.26 -4.71 -1.89
N LEU A 59 -14.96 -4.45 -2.06
CA LEU A 59 -14.12 -5.13 -3.05
C LEU A 59 -13.94 -6.60 -2.71
N GLU A 60 -13.68 -6.95 -1.45
CA GLU A 60 -13.52 -8.32 -0.98
C GLU A 60 -14.83 -9.11 -1.11
N GLU A 61 -15.97 -8.52 -0.76
CA GLU A 61 -17.30 -9.11 -0.91
C GLU A 61 -17.64 -9.35 -2.39
N SER A 62 -17.38 -8.36 -3.25
CA SER A 62 -17.57 -8.49 -4.69
C SER A 62 -16.64 -9.54 -5.31
N HIS A 63 -15.41 -9.64 -4.82
CA HIS A 63 -14.45 -10.65 -5.26
C HIS A 63 -14.92 -12.05 -4.84
N ALA A 64 -15.32 -12.21 -3.58
CA ALA A 64 -15.87 -13.46 -3.05
C ALA A 64 -17.12 -13.92 -3.82
N ALA A 65 -17.99 -13.00 -4.20
CA ALA A 65 -19.15 -13.31 -5.05
C ALA A 65 -18.74 -13.74 -6.47
N SER A 66 -17.62 -13.24 -6.98
CA SER A 66 -17.13 -13.53 -8.34
C SER A 66 -16.33 -14.83 -8.44
N VAL A 67 -15.64 -15.22 -7.37
CA VAL A 67 -14.81 -16.42 -7.29
C VAL A 67 -15.53 -17.39 -6.34
N GLY A 68 -16.49 -18.15 -6.90
CA GLY A 68 -17.30 -19.09 -6.13
C GLY A 68 -16.46 -19.93 -5.17
N GLU A 69 -16.96 -20.09 -3.94
CA GLU A 69 -16.33 -20.77 -2.79
C GLU A 69 -15.32 -21.85 -3.19
N GLY A 70 -14.02 -21.51 -3.16
CA GLY A 70 -12.98 -22.45 -3.56
C GLY A 70 -11.54 -21.96 -3.64
N ALA A 71 -11.26 -20.66 -3.48
CA ALA A 71 -9.88 -20.15 -3.49
C ALA A 71 -9.48 -19.59 -2.12
N SER A 72 -9.17 -20.49 -1.21
CA SER A 72 -8.12 -20.22 -0.22
C SER A 72 -6.81 -20.06 -0.99
N GLY A 73 -6.22 -18.87 -0.97
CA GLY A 73 -4.90 -18.66 -1.54
C GLY A 73 -4.78 -17.36 -2.32
N GLY A 74 -4.18 -16.36 -1.69
CA GLY A 74 -3.84 -15.13 -2.37
C GLY A 74 -3.25 -14.09 -1.43
N SER A 75 -2.20 -14.48 -0.70
CA SER A 75 -1.28 -13.53 -0.06
C SER A 75 -0.96 -12.37 -1.00
N GLY A 76 -1.41 -11.17 -0.64
CA GLY A 76 -1.04 -9.94 -1.31
C GLY A 76 -1.40 -8.79 -0.37
N GLY A 77 -0.50 -8.19 0.38
CA GLY A 77 0.95 -8.17 0.27
C GLY A 77 1.35 -6.81 0.83
N GLY A 78 1.86 -6.80 2.05
CA GLY A 78 2.22 -5.58 2.77
C GLY A 78 2.39 -5.82 4.26
N SER A 79 3.04 -6.92 4.64
CA SER A 79 3.46 -7.20 6.02
C SER A 79 4.63 -8.18 5.93
N GLY A 80 5.84 -7.66 5.73
CA GLY A 80 7.08 -8.43 5.81
C GLY A 80 8.19 -8.00 4.83
N ALA A 81 7.84 -7.64 3.60
CA ALA A 81 8.82 -7.15 2.61
C ALA A 81 9.15 -5.66 2.79
N ASP A 82 8.23 -4.91 3.38
CA ASP A 82 8.35 -3.48 3.65
C ASP A 82 9.44 -3.18 4.68
N GLU A 83 9.60 -4.03 5.70
CA GLU A 83 10.61 -3.84 6.76
C GLU A 83 12.02 -3.92 6.19
N GLN A 84 12.29 -4.90 5.32
CA GLN A 84 13.59 -5.10 4.69
C GLN A 84 13.87 -4.03 3.63
N GLN A 85 12.87 -3.66 2.82
CA GLN A 85 13.01 -2.52 1.91
C GLN A 85 13.17 -1.19 2.65
N HIS A 86 12.50 -1.01 3.77
CA HIS A 86 12.63 0.16 4.62
C HIS A 86 14.05 0.23 5.19
N GLN A 87 14.56 -0.87 5.74
CA GLN A 87 15.94 -0.95 6.26
C GLN A 87 16.99 -0.65 5.17
N HIS A 88 16.87 -1.22 3.97
CA HIS A 88 17.79 -0.89 2.87
C HIS A 88 17.74 0.60 2.47
N ARG A 89 16.55 1.21 2.44
CA ARG A 89 16.42 2.65 2.14
C ARG A 89 17.00 3.52 3.25
N VAL A 90 16.78 3.15 4.51
CA VAL A 90 17.34 3.85 5.68
C VAL A 90 18.86 3.74 5.68
N ALA A 91 19.43 2.55 5.46
CA ALA A 91 20.87 2.35 5.37
C ALA A 91 21.51 3.20 4.25
N GLY A 92 20.87 3.27 3.07
CA GLY A 92 21.32 4.13 1.98
C GLY A 92 21.32 5.63 2.36
N GLY A 93 20.28 6.10 3.04
CA GLY A 93 20.17 7.48 3.51
C GLY A 93 21.21 7.85 4.57
N LEU A 94 21.44 6.97 5.54
CA LEU A 94 22.47 7.16 6.57
C LEU A 94 23.87 7.18 5.95
N LYS A 95 24.16 6.29 5.00
CA LYS A 95 25.42 6.30 4.25
C LYS A 95 25.61 7.59 3.46
N ALA A 96 24.55 8.11 2.84
CA ALA A 96 24.61 9.39 2.15
C ALA A 96 24.88 10.55 3.11
N ALA A 97 24.29 10.53 4.31
CA ALA A 97 24.55 11.53 5.34
C ALA A 97 26.03 11.53 5.79
N ILE A 98 26.64 10.36 6.00
CA ILE A 98 28.06 10.25 6.40
C ILE A 98 29.00 10.91 5.37
N HIS A 99 28.71 10.76 4.08
CA HIS A 99 29.53 11.32 3.01
C HIS A 99 29.19 12.77 2.64
N ASN A 100 28.12 13.36 3.20
CA ASN A 100 27.70 14.70 2.84
C ASN A 100 28.57 15.76 3.56
N PRO A 101 29.30 16.64 2.84
CA PRO A 101 30.12 17.68 3.48
C PRO A 101 29.28 18.77 4.15
N ASN A 102 27.98 18.87 3.87
CA ASN A 102 27.08 19.87 4.44
C ASN A 102 26.44 19.44 5.77
N VAL A 103 26.70 18.23 6.25
CA VAL A 103 26.21 17.78 7.57
C VAL A 103 27.32 17.92 8.62
N SER A 104 26.91 18.23 9.84
CA SER A 104 27.81 18.36 10.99
C SER A 104 28.47 17.02 11.35
N GLU A 105 29.67 17.07 11.93
CA GLU A 105 30.41 15.87 12.35
C GLU A 105 29.61 14.99 13.32
N GLU A 106 28.89 15.60 14.28
CA GLU A 106 28.03 14.88 15.22
C GLU A 106 26.89 14.11 14.51
N ALA A 107 26.34 14.68 13.43
CA ALA A 107 25.30 14.03 12.63
C ALA A 107 25.87 12.86 11.81
N LYS A 108 27.12 12.95 11.34
CA LYS A 108 27.82 11.85 10.65
C LYS A 108 28.09 10.69 11.61
N GLN A 109 28.58 10.98 12.82
CA GLN A 109 28.79 9.96 13.85
C GLN A 109 27.49 9.26 14.21
N SER A 110 26.43 10.02 14.47
CA SER A 110 25.09 9.48 14.73
C SER A 110 24.56 8.63 13.56
N ALA A 111 24.85 9.02 12.31
CA ALA A 111 24.44 8.25 11.14
C ALA A 111 25.23 6.95 10.99
N GLN A 112 26.52 6.96 11.33
CA GLN A 112 27.39 5.79 11.33
C GLN A 112 26.95 4.76 12.38
N GLU A 113 26.72 5.18 13.63
CA GLU A 113 26.25 4.26 14.69
C GLU A 113 24.92 3.58 14.32
N LYS A 114 24.00 4.32 13.70
CA LYS A 114 22.72 3.77 13.24
C LYS A 114 22.89 2.81 12.08
N LEU A 115 23.85 3.07 11.19
CA LEU A 115 24.14 2.21 10.05
C LEU A 115 24.78 0.89 10.51
N GLU A 116 25.68 0.93 11.49
CA GLU A 116 26.28 -0.27 12.10
C GLU A 116 25.21 -1.13 12.78
N LYS A 117 24.32 -0.52 13.59
CA LYS A 117 23.17 -1.22 14.21
C LYS A 117 22.20 -1.85 13.21
N LEU A 118 22.10 -1.30 12.00
CA LEU A 118 21.26 -1.83 10.92
C LEU A 118 21.94 -2.96 10.14
N GLY A 119 23.27 -3.04 10.13
CA GLY A 119 24.03 -4.07 9.44
C GLY A 119 24.35 -5.32 10.28
N GLU A 120 24.26 -5.21 11.61
CA GLU A 120 24.41 -6.33 12.56
C GLU A 120 23.10 -7.12 12.82
N ALA A 121 22.01 -6.82 12.11
CA ALA A 121 20.71 -7.50 12.20
C ALA A 121 20.46 -8.42 11.00
#